data_AF-A0A936B4L2-F1
#
_entry.id   AF-A0A936B4L2-F1
#
_cell.length_a   1.000
_cell.length_b   1.000
_cell.length_c   1.000
_cell.angle_alpha   90.00
_cell.angle_beta   90.00
_cell.angle_gamma   90.00
#
_symmetry.space_group_name_H-M   'P 1'
#
loop_
_entity.id
_entity.type
_entity.pdbx_description
1 polymer ?
#
loop_
_entity_poly.entity_id
_entity_poly.type
_entity_poly.pdbx_seq_one_letter_code
_entity_poly.pdbx_strand_id
1 'polypeptide(L)'
;MTVLLRAENLSKRFGVLQVLSEVSLAIGRGEVVGLAGNSGAGKTLLMRMLAGLQSPDQGTLTMNGRDLTWPFAAKEVGIGIIHPEPMLADQFDITSNIFLGHELKWQVFGRRFHLLNRPQMFAEARRLLALLDVSFPSLHEPVGNLSSEARQLVSLAQGMVSPAILRLVDDPTALLSTPYQEKLLNLIETWQGEGTAVLFTSQSLDHLFAVTDRIIVLRQGKVTATVRTDETNREEIVAAMVGTGERQQRTPVIWALDSYYRAKRQAETLSHNQLLLEQDLAARDTTNQQLLTQLADQVQALDKANLALQDAQRRLLMERELERKHLARELHDETLQDLLGLNYQLEEIASMANGNSALVTELEDVRQAIRQLITDIRGICGDLRPPTIDSLGLEGALVSYTRSWSERTGIAVDLTLAENFGRLTETIELSIFRIVQEGLNNIWKHAHASRAQVALAYASRRMLRLTISDNGRGLPEKFDLAELSQSGHFGLLGISERVALLGGRLNFRNEKAGGLLLTVEIPHPRAVPTT
;
A
#
# COMPACT_ATOMS: atom_id res chain seq x y z
N MET A 1 8.73 -42.33 -28.37
CA MET A 1 9.56 -41.17 -27.95
C MET A 1 11.02 -41.56 -27.99
N THR A 2 11.88 -40.74 -28.60
CA THR A 2 13.33 -40.95 -28.55
C THR A 2 13.86 -40.45 -27.21
N VAL A 3 14.55 -41.31 -26.46
CA VAL A 3 15.13 -40.97 -25.16
C VAL A 3 16.26 -39.95 -25.35
N LEU A 4 16.12 -38.79 -24.69
CA LEU A 4 17.13 -37.74 -24.67
C LEU A 4 18.17 -38.01 -23.58
N LEU A 5 17.71 -38.19 -22.34
CA LEU A 5 18.55 -38.45 -21.17
C LEU A 5 18.14 -39.79 -20.55
N ARG A 6 19.10 -40.61 -20.15
CA ARG A 6 18.82 -41.84 -19.39
C ARG A 6 19.81 -41.98 -18.25
N ALA A 7 19.29 -42.06 -17.04
CA ALA A 7 20.02 -42.34 -15.82
C ALA A 7 19.68 -43.76 -15.37
N GLU A 8 20.69 -44.58 -15.11
CA GLU A 8 20.49 -45.97 -14.69
C GLU A 8 21.20 -46.21 -13.35
N ASN A 9 20.44 -46.72 -12.38
CA ASN A 9 20.89 -47.18 -11.07
C ASN A 9 21.72 -46.15 -10.29
N LEU A 10 21.40 -44.85 -10.43
CA LEU A 10 22.10 -43.79 -9.72
C LEU A 10 21.97 -43.96 -8.21
N SER A 11 23.11 -44.10 -7.55
CA SER A 11 23.19 -44.27 -6.10
C SER A 11 24.18 -43.29 -5.50
N LYS A 12 23.87 -42.76 -4.32
CA LYS A 12 24.77 -41.88 -3.59
C LYS A 12 24.63 -42.01 -2.08
N ARG A 13 25.77 -42.11 -1.43
CA ARG A 13 25.95 -42.20 0.00
C ARG A 13 26.87 -41.08 0.50
N PHE A 14 26.54 -40.52 1.66
CA PHE A 14 27.42 -39.62 2.40
C PHE A 14 27.71 -40.25 3.76
N GLY A 15 28.93 -40.77 3.93
CA GLY A 15 29.29 -41.53 5.13
C GLY A 15 28.44 -42.79 5.25
N VAL A 16 27.58 -42.87 6.27
CA VAL A 16 26.62 -43.97 6.49
C VAL A 16 25.23 -43.70 5.92
N LEU A 17 24.94 -42.46 5.49
CA LEU A 17 23.63 -42.05 5.02
C LEU A 17 23.48 -42.33 3.52
N GLN A 18 22.63 -43.29 3.15
CA GLN A 18 22.21 -43.50 1.77
C GLN A 18 21.16 -42.43 1.41
N VAL A 19 21.45 -41.55 0.45
CA VAL A 19 20.53 -40.48 0.04
C VAL A 19 19.79 -40.82 -1.25
N LEU A 20 20.46 -41.48 -2.22
CA LEU A 20 19.84 -42.03 -3.41
C LEU A 20 20.25 -43.50 -3.56
N SER A 21 19.34 -44.37 -3.95
CA SER A 21 19.56 -45.80 -4.10
C SER A 21 18.91 -46.28 -5.39
N GLU A 22 19.73 -46.73 -6.33
CA GLU A 22 19.31 -47.40 -7.57
C GLU A 22 18.26 -46.58 -8.36
N VAL A 23 18.41 -45.26 -8.39
CA VAL A 23 17.47 -44.38 -9.09
C VAL A 23 17.68 -44.49 -10.59
N SER A 24 16.66 -44.99 -11.28
CA SER A 24 16.62 -45.08 -12.73
C SER A 24 15.49 -44.22 -13.29
N LEU A 25 15.80 -43.41 -14.29
CA LEU A 25 14.81 -42.61 -15.03
C LEU A 25 15.30 -42.35 -16.45
N ALA A 26 14.35 -42.13 -17.35
CA ALA A 26 14.62 -41.59 -18.68
C ALA A 26 13.90 -40.25 -18.83
N ILE A 27 14.28 -39.45 -19.81
CA ILE A 27 13.56 -38.24 -20.25
C ILE A 27 13.58 -38.23 -21.78
N GLY A 28 12.41 -38.11 -22.40
CA GLY A 28 12.23 -38.00 -23.84
C GLY A 28 12.56 -36.60 -24.38
N ARG A 29 12.80 -36.50 -25.69
CA ARG A 29 12.88 -35.19 -26.36
C ARG A 29 11.52 -34.49 -26.31
N GLY A 30 11.51 -33.21 -25.93
CA GLY A 30 10.28 -32.43 -25.80
C GLY A 30 9.32 -32.92 -24.72
N GLU A 31 9.77 -33.77 -23.79
CA GLU A 31 8.96 -34.27 -22.68
C GLU A 31 9.16 -33.39 -21.43
N VAL A 32 8.08 -33.08 -20.74
CA VAL A 32 8.10 -32.43 -19.42
C VAL A 32 7.85 -33.48 -18.34
N VAL A 33 8.86 -33.72 -17.52
CA VAL A 33 8.81 -34.71 -16.44
C VAL A 33 8.77 -34.00 -15.09
N GLY A 34 7.76 -34.30 -14.29
CA GLY A 34 7.65 -33.85 -12.91
C GLY A 34 8.43 -34.76 -11.97
N LEU A 35 9.14 -34.19 -11.00
CA LEU A 35 9.78 -34.94 -9.91
C LEU A 35 9.15 -34.52 -8.57
N ALA A 36 8.36 -35.44 -8.02
CA ALA A 36 7.58 -35.24 -6.81
C ALA A 36 8.18 -36.04 -5.65
N GLY A 37 8.02 -35.58 -4.41
CA GLY A 37 8.47 -36.31 -3.22
C GLY A 37 8.54 -35.42 -1.99
N ASN A 38 8.60 -36.01 -0.81
CA ASN A 38 8.73 -35.27 0.45
C ASN A 38 10.07 -34.49 0.53
N SER A 39 10.16 -33.55 1.45
CA SER A 39 11.43 -32.93 1.81
C SER A 39 12.44 -34.01 2.24
N GLY A 40 13.68 -33.89 1.78
CA GLY A 40 14.71 -34.91 2.03
C GLY A 40 14.61 -36.19 1.19
N ALA A 41 13.68 -36.29 0.23
CA ALA A 41 13.56 -37.47 -0.63
C ALA A 41 14.76 -37.70 -1.57
N GLY A 42 15.60 -36.68 -1.78
CA GLY A 42 16.78 -36.73 -2.66
C GLY A 42 16.65 -35.97 -3.98
N LYS A 43 15.57 -35.20 -4.18
CA LYS A 43 15.26 -34.49 -5.45
C LYS A 43 16.40 -33.57 -5.92
N THR A 44 16.83 -32.64 -5.08
CA THR A 44 17.93 -31.70 -5.39
C THR A 44 19.26 -32.42 -5.62
N LEU A 45 19.52 -33.53 -4.90
CA LEU A 45 20.73 -34.32 -5.12
C LEU A 45 20.71 -34.99 -6.50
N LEU A 46 19.55 -35.54 -6.90
CA LEU A 46 19.33 -36.11 -8.22
C LEU A 46 19.52 -35.03 -9.29
N MET A 47 18.92 -33.86 -9.13
CA MET A 47 19.10 -32.72 -10.05
C MET A 47 20.58 -32.34 -10.21
N ARG A 48 21.34 -32.25 -9.12
CA ARG A 48 22.79 -31.97 -9.15
C ARG A 48 23.59 -33.06 -9.87
N MET A 49 23.18 -34.34 -9.77
CA MET A 49 23.81 -35.41 -10.54
C MET A 49 23.49 -35.29 -12.03
N LEU A 50 22.23 -35.07 -12.40
CA LEU A 50 21.86 -34.90 -13.81
C LEU A 50 22.50 -33.65 -14.43
N ALA A 51 22.78 -32.63 -13.61
CA ALA A 51 23.51 -31.42 -13.99
C ALA A 51 25.05 -31.61 -14.09
N GLY A 52 25.59 -32.78 -13.75
CA GLY A 52 27.05 -33.01 -13.76
C GLY A 52 27.80 -32.40 -12.58
N LEU A 53 27.10 -31.74 -11.65
CA LEU A 53 27.68 -31.05 -10.49
C LEU A 53 28.03 -31.98 -9.33
N GLN A 54 27.43 -33.17 -9.29
CA GLN A 54 27.68 -34.17 -8.26
C GLN A 54 27.87 -35.55 -8.90
N SER A 55 29.00 -36.22 -8.61
CA SER A 55 29.21 -37.60 -9.07
C SER A 55 28.41 -38.59 -8.21
N PRO A 56 27.71 -39.57 -8.83
CA PRO A 56 27.15 -40.70 -8.11
C PRO A 56 28.27 -41.64 -7.62
N ASP A 57 27.94 -42.54 -6.69
CA ASP A 57 28.86 -43.63 -6.30
C ASP A 57 28.73 -44.84 -7.23
N GLN A 58 27.53 -45.02 -7.80
CA GLN A 58 27.20 -46.08 -8.77
C GLN A 58 26.16 -45.58 -9.76
N GLY A 59 26.12 -46.22 -10.93
CA GLY A 59 25.17 -45.93 -12.01
C GLY A 59 25.81 -45.23 -13.20
N THR A 60 25.01 -45.03 -14.24
CA THR A 60 25.44 -44.44 -15.51
C THR A 60 24.47 -43.35 -15.93
N LEU A 61 24.95 -42.41 -16.75
CA LEU A 61 24.13 -41.38 -17.38
C LEU A 61 24.49 -41.32 -18.85
N THR A 62 23.47 -41.35 -19.70
CA THR A 62 23.60 -41.14 -21.14
C THR A 62 22.77 -39.96 -21.60
N MET A 63 23.29 -39.23 -22.58
CA MET A 63 22.62 -38.12 -23.24
C MET A 63 22.77 -38.27 -24.76
N ASN A 64 21.66 -38.32 -25.50
CA ASN A 64 21.64 -38.65 -26.94
C ASN A 64 22.39 -39.95 -27.28
N GLY A 65 22.28 -40.97 -26.43
CA GLY A 65 22.96 -42.26 -26.60
C GLY A 65 24.47 -42.23 -26.36
N ARG A 66 25.03 -41.13 -25.86
CA ARG A 66 26.44 -41.02 -25.46
C ARG A 66 26.56 -41.05 -23.95
N ASP A 67 27.48 -41.84 -23.43
CA ASP A 67 27.80 -41.87 -22.00
C ASP A 67 28.36 -40.52 -21.55
N LEU A 68 27.91 -40.05 -20.39
CA LEU A 68 28.42 -38.88 -19.69
C LEU A 68 29.21 -39.33 -18.46
N THR A 69 30.44 -38.82 -18.35
CA THR A 69 31.30 -39.07 -17.20
C THR A 69 31.31 -37.87 -16.28
N TRP A 70 31.05 -38.08 -14.99
CA TRP A 70 31.09 -37.00 -14.00
C TRP A 70 32.52 -36.65 -13.53
N PRO A 71 32.76 -35.37 -13.15
CA PRO A 71 31.89 -34.22 -13.38
C PRO A 71 31.95 -33.79 -14.85
N PHE A 72 30.87 -33.19 -15.36
CA PHE A 72 30.82 -32.60 -16.70
C PHE A 72 30.17 -31.22 -16.66
N ALA A 73 30.48 -30.39 -17.66
CA ALA A 73 29.84 -29.09 -17.80
C ALA A 73 28.46 -29.25 -18.47
N ALA A 74 27.39 -29.05 -17.70
CA ALA A 74 26.00 -29.12 -18.18
C ALA A 74 25.79 -28.38 -19.51
N LYS A 75 26.34 -27.17 -19.63
CA LYS A 75 26.25 -26.33 -20.82
C LYS A 75 26.83 -26.99 -22.08
N GLU A 76 27.95 -27.71 -21.97
CA GLU A 76 28.62 -28.34 -23.13
C GLU A 76 27.80 -29.50 -23.70
N VAL A 77 26.96 -30.11 -22.89
CA VAL A 77 26.06 -31.21 -23.28
C VAL A 77 24.62 -30.73 -23.53
N GLY A 78 24.38 -29.41 -23.50
CA GLY A 78 23.09 -28.79 -23.81
C GLY A 78 22.07 -28.83 -22.66
N ILE A 79 22.53 -28.93 -21.40
CA ILE A 79 21.69 -28.88 -20.20
C ILE A 79 21.71 -27.47 -19.62
N GLY A 80 20.53 -26.85 -19.51
CA GLY A 80 20.32 -25.59 -18.79
C GLY A 80 19.81 -25.85 -17.37
N ILE A 81 20.20 -25.02 -16.41
CA ILE A 81 19.84 -25.20 -14.98
C ILE A 81 19.20 -23.93 -14.47
N ILE A 82 18.10 -24.09 -13.74
CA ILE A 82 17.46 -23.06 -12.93
C ILE A 82 17.45 -23.57 -11.49
N HIS A 83 18.07 -22.80 -10.60
CA HIS A 83 18.27 -23.16 -9.19
C HIS A 83 17.08 -22.73 -8.32
N PRO A 84 16.86 -23.40 -7.17
CA PRO A 84 15.76 -23.07 -6.25
C PRO A 84 15.97 -21.70 -5.60
N GLU A 85 17.23 -21.35 -5.31
CA GLU A 85 17.63 -20.04 -4.79
C GLU A 85 18.49 -19.30 -5.82
N PRO A 86 18.31 -17.97 -5.97
CA PRO A 86 18.99 -17.19 -6.98
C PRO A 86 20.47 -17.01 -6.61
N MET A 87 21.35 -17.69 -7.35
CA MET A 87 22.81 -17.57 -7.20
C MET A 87 23.35 -16.36 -7.98
N LEU A 88 23.07 -15.16 -7.48
CA LEU A 88 23.43 -13.89 -8.12
C LEU A 88 24.61 -13.19 -7.41
N ALA A 89 25.39 -12.44 -8.17
CA ALA A 89 26.46 -11.59 -7.66
C ALA A 89 25.90 -10.21 -7.28
N ASP A 90 25.70 -9.98 -5.98
CA ASP A 90 24.99 -8.80 -5.43
C ASP A 90 25.49 -7.44 -5.90
N GLN A 91 26.80 -7.32 -6.11
CA GLN A 91 27.45 -6.07 -6.53
C GLN A 91 27.32 -5.80 -8.02
N PHE A 92 26.92 -6.79 -8.81
CA PHE A 92 26.84 -6.68 -10.26
C PHE A 92 25.43 -6.26 -10.68
N ASP A 93 25.36 -5.57 -11.82
CA ASP A 93 24.08 -5.14 -12.37
C ASP A 93 23.24 -6.33 -12.89
N ILE A 94 21.95 -6.08 -13.12
CA ILE A 94 21.01 -7.08 -13.65
C ILE A 94 21.54 -7.70 -14.96
N THR A 95 21.99 -6.87 -15.89
CA THR A 95 22.48 -7.35 -17.20
C THR A 95 23.68 -8.29 -17.04
N SER A 96 24.64 -7.92 -16.20
CA SER A 96 25.86 -8.70 -15.98
C SER A 96 25.54 -10.01 -15.27
N ASN A 97 24.57 -10.02 -14.35
CA ASN A 97 24.11 -11.25 -13.69
C ASN A 97 23.43 -12.22 -14.67
N ILE A 98 22.53 -11.72 -15.53
CA ILE A 98 21.86 -12.55 -16.56
C ILE A 98 22.90 -13.25 -17.44
N PHE A 99 23.95 -12.53 -17.85
CA PHE A 99 24.98 -13.07 -18.75
C PHE A 99 26.21 -13.67 -18.06
N LEU A 100 26.22 -13.80 -16.73
CA LEU A 100 27.38 -14.27 -15.99
C LEU A 100 27.74 -15.72 -16.40
N GLY A 101 28.95 -15.94 -16.92
CA GLY A 101 29.38 -17.23 -17.50
C GLY A 101 28.87 -17.50 -18.93
N HIS A 102 28.16 -16.53 -19.50
CA HIS A 102 27.53 -16.58 -20.82
C HIS A 102 27.74 -15.26 -21.59
N GLU A 103 28.84 -14.54 -21.32
CA GLU A 103 29.02 -13.19 -21.81
C GLU A 103 29.15 -13.15 -23.34
N LEU A 104 28.38 -12.27 -23.98
CA LEU A 104 28.48 -12.01 -25.41
C LEU A 104 29.72 -11.16 -25.68
N LYS A 105 30.52 -11.55 -26.68
CA LYS A 105 31.83 -10.96 -26.97
C LYS A 105 31.92 -10.53 -28.43
N TRP A 106 32.48 -9.35 -28.69
CA TRP A 106 32.96 -8.96 -30.01
C TRP A 106 34.20 -9.80 -30.35
N GLN A 107 34.29 -10.25 -31.60
CA GLN A 107 35.53 -10.81 -32.14
C GLN A 107 36.34 -9.66 -32.72
N VAL A 108 37.44 -9.27 -32.08
CA VAL A 108 38.31 -8.17 -32.53
C VAL A 108 39.73 -8.71 -32.68
N PHE A 109 40.31 -8.58 -33.87
CA PHE A 109 41.67 -9.08 -34.20
C PHE A 109 41.90 -10.59 -33.97
N GLY A 110 41.05 -11.44 -34.56
CA GLY A 110 41.20 -12.90 -34.49
C GLY A 110 40.87 -13.49 -33.10
N ARG A 111 41.25 -14.75 -32.84
CA ARG A 111 40.90 -15.51 -31.60
C ARG A 111 41.56 -15.00 -30.31
N ARG A 112 42.27 -13.86 -30.31
CA ARG A 112 43.17 -13.49 -29.20
C ARG A 112 42.65 -12.38 -28.28
N PHE A 113 41.72 -11.55 -28.73
CA PHE A 113 41.12 -10.49 -27.91
C PHE A 113 39.59 -10.52 -27.99
N HIS A 114 38.95 -10.57 -26.83
CA HIS A 114 37.49 -10.57 -26.71
C HIS A 114 37.05 -9.36 -25.87
N LEU A 115 36.30 -8.45 -26.47
CA LEU A 115 35.63 -7.34 -25.76
C LEU A 115 34.17 -7.72 -25.48
N LEU A 116 33.63 -7.35 -24.31
CA LEU A 116 32.24 -7.60 -23.97
C LEU A 116 31.28 -6.80 -24.85
N ASN A 117 30.31 -7.46 -25.46
CA ASN A 117 29.25 -6.82 -26.24
C ASN A 117 28.12 -6.32 -25.33
N ARG A 118 28.41 -5.29 -24.52
CA ARG A 118 27.43 -4.70 -23.59
C ARG A 118 26.11 -4.26 -24.27
N PRO A 119 26.12 -3.60 -25.45
CA PRO A 119 24.87 -3.22 -26.12
C PRO A 119 23.99 -4.43 -26.48
N GLN A 120 24.60 -5.51 -26.98
CA GLN A 120 23.86 -6.73 -27.33
C GLN A 120 23.36 -7.45 -26.08
N MET A 121 24.16 -7.56 -25.02
CA MET A 121 23.73 -8.15 -23.74
C MET A 121 22.55 -7.37 -23.16
N PHE A 122 22.57 -6.04 -23.22
CA PHE A 122 21.48 -5.22 -22.73
C PHE A 122 20.17 -5.43 -23.52
N ALA A 123 20.25 -5.45 -24.85
CA ALA A 123 19.09 -5.71 -25.71
C ALA A 123 18.50 -7.10 -25.46
N GLU A 124 19.35 -8.11 -25.33
CA GLU A 124 18.92 -9.48 -25.09
C GLU A 124 18.40 -9.69 -23.66
N ALA A 125 19.00 -9.06 -22.65
CA ALA A 125 18.48 -9.05 -21.28
C ALA A 125 17.03 -8.52 -21.24
N ARG A 126 16.78 -7.40 -21.93
CA ARG A 126 15.43 -6.83 -22.03
C ARG A 126 14.45 -7.79 -22.71
N ARG A 127 14.88 -8.48 -23.77
CA ARG A 127 14.06 -9.50 -24.47
C ARG A 127 13.72 -10.67 -23.55
N LEU A 128 14.70 -11.20 -22.81
CA LEU A 128 14.51 -12.34 -21.89
C LEU A 128 13.58 -11.98 -20.74
N LEU A 129 13.74 -10.80 -20.15
CA LEU A 129 12.88 -10.30 -19.08
C LEU A 129 11.45 -10.02 -19.56
N ALA A 130 11.28 -9.55 -20.80
CA ALA A 130 9.96 -9.36 -21.40
C ALA A 130 9.20 -10.68 -21.60
N LEU A 131 9.88 -11.81 -21.83
CA LEU A 131 9.22 -13.13 -21.86
C LEU A 131 8.60 -13.51 -20.52
N LEU A 132 9.16 -12.98 -19.42
CA LEU A 132 8.64 -13.15 -18.07
C LEU A 132 7.65 -12.05 -17.68
N ASP A 133 7.35 -11.10 -18.58
CA ASP A 133 6.52 -9.91 -18.33
C ASP A 133 7.08 -8.99 -17.24
N VAL A 134 8.42 -8.94 -17.12
CA VAL A 134 9.15 -8.16 -16.11
C VAL A 134 9.85 -6.99 -16.78
N SER A 135 9.69 -5.80 -16.18
CA SER A 135 10.42 -4.60 -16.58
C SER A 135 11.06 -3.94 -15.36
N PHE A 136 12.36 -3.66 -15.46
CA PHE A 136 13.09 -2.87 -14.48
C PHE A 136 13.26 -1.43 -14.99
N PRO A 137 13.23 -0.42 -14.10
CA PRO A 137 13.55 0.96 -14.47
C PRO A 137 14.94 1.10 -15.08
N SER A 138 15.91 0.33 -14.57
CA SER A 138 17.28 0.28 -15.08
C SER A 138 17.87 -1.11 -14.95
N LEU A 139 18.43 -1.66 -16.05
CA LEU A 139 19.17 -2.92 -16.00
C LEU A 139 20.63 -2.76 -15.54
N HIS A 140 21.02 -1.54 -15.14
CA HIS A 140 22.29 -1.21 -14.52
C HIS A 140 22.23 -1.19 -12.99
N GLU A 141 21.05 -1.40 -12.41
CA GLU A 141 20.88 -1.47 -10.96
C GLU A 141 21.56 -2.74 -10.41
N PRO A 142 22.31 -2.65 -9.29
CA PRO A 142 22.87 -3.81 -8.60
C PRO A 142 21.76 -4.76 -8.15
N VAL A 143 21.94 -6.07 -8.39
CA VAL A 143 20.92 -7.08 -8.00
C VAL A 143 20.74 -7.19 -6.48
N GLY A 144 21.72 -6.72 -5.69
CA GLY A 144 21.62 -6.61 -4.24
C GLY A 144 20.47 -5.71 -3.74
N ASN A 145 20.02 -4.76 -4.55
CA ASN A 145 18.93 -3.84 -4.19
C ASN A 145 17.53 -4.37 -4.53
N LEU A 146 17.45 -5.49 -5.27
CA LEU A 146 16.20 -6.04 -5.76
C LEU A 146 15.49 -6.86 -4.69
N SER A 147 14.16 -6.92 -4.77
CA SER A 147 13.36 -7.84 -3.95
C SER A 147 13.72 -9.30 -4.24
N SER A 148 13.46 -10.22 -3.30
CA SER A 148 13.73 -11.65 -3.50
C SER A 148 13.03 -12.23 -4.73
N GLU A 149 11.81 -11.77 -5.03
CA GLU A 149 11.06 -12.13 -6.23
C GLU A 149 11.76 -11.62 -7.50
N ALA A 150 12.17 -10.36 -7.53
CA ALA A 150 12.92 -9.79 -8.65
C ALA A 150 14.25 -10.50 -8.90
N ARG A 151 14.96 -10.87 -7.83
CA ARG A 151 16.18 -11.69 -7.91
C ARG A 151 15.89 -13.07 -8.51
N GLN A 152 14.79 -13.70 -8.14
CA GLN A 152 14.38 -14.98 -8.71
C GLN A 152 14.08 -14.84 -10.21
N LEU A 153 13.37 -13.80 -10.63
CA LEU A 153 13.08 -13.51 -12.04
C LEU A 153 14.37 -13.25 -12.86
N VAL A 154 15.35 -12.58 -12.27
CA VAL A 154 16.69 -12.40 -12.89
C VAL A 154 17.41 -13.75 -13.04
N SER A 155 17.32 -14.64 -12.04
CA SER A 155 17.90 -15.99 -12.12
C SER A 155 17.19 -16.88 -13.16
N LEU A 156 15.87 -16.75 -13.31
CA LEU A 156 15.13 -17.40 -14.40
C LEU A 156 15.65 -16.93 -15.77
N ALA A 157 15.78 -15.61 -15.96
CA ALA A 157 16.31 -15.03 -17.19
C ALA A 157 17.76 -15.48 -17.48
N GLN A 158 18.61 -15.60 -16.44
CA GLN A 158 19.95 -16.16 -16.55
C GLN A 158 19.92 -17.60 -17.10
N GLY A 159 19.04 -18.45 -16.57
CA GLY A 159 18.83 -19.82 -17.05
C GLY A 159 18.34 -19.92 -18.50
N MET A 160 17.81 -18.82 -19.07
CA MET A 160 17.31 -18.74 -20.43
C MET A 160 18.34 -18.32 -21.48
N VAL A 161 19.49 -17.76 -21.07
CA VAL A 161 20.47 -17.17 -21.99
C VAL A 161 21.01 -18.18 -23.00
N SER A 162 21.24 -19.43 -22.58
CA SER A 162 21.79 -20.45 -23.48
C SER A 162 20.70 -21.34 -24.05
N PRO A 163 20.83 -21.74 -25.34
CA PRO A 163 20.00 -22.78 -25.89
C PRO A 163 20.25 -24.07 -25.11
N ALA A 164 19.17 -24.72 -24.69
CA ALA A 164 19.20 -25.96 -23.93
C ALA A 164 18.29 -26.97 -24.63
N ILE A 165 18.75 -28.22 -24.75
CA ILE A 165 17.91 -29.33 -25.22
C ILE A 165 17.21 -30.03 -24.05
N LEU A 166 17.75 -29.85 -22.84
CA LEU A 166 17.13 -30.24 -21.56
C LEU A 166 17.27 -29.10 -20.57
N ARG A 167 16.17 -28.71 -19.91
CA ARG A 167 16.16 -27.74 -18.81
C ARG A 167 15.87 -28.45 -17.49
N LEU A 168 16.72 -28.24 -16.50
CA LEU A 168 16.55 -28.70 -15.12
C LEU A 168 16.03 -27.53 -14.29
N VAL A 169 14.78 -27.59 -13.88
CA VAL A 169 14.08 -26.52 -13.16
C VAL A 169 13.79 -27.00 -11.75
N ASP A 170 14.62 -26.59 -10.78
CA ASP A 170 14.53 -27.07 -9.40
C ASP A 170 13.78 -26.07 -8.50
N ASP A 171 12.48 -26.31 -8.28
CA ASP A 171 11.55 -25.56 -7.40
C ASP A 171 11.72 -24.02 -7.38
N PRO A 172 11.77 -23.35 -8.55
CA PRO A 172 11.96 -21.90 -8.59
C PRO A 172 10.72 -21.09 -8.15
N THR A 173 9.59 -21.76 -7.85
CA THR A 173 8.31 -21.11 -7.57
C THR A 173 8.20 -20.55 -6.15
N ALA A 174 9.06 -20.97 -5.22
CA ALA A 174 8.95 -20.64 -3.80
C ALA A 174 9.05 -19.13 -3.50
N LEU A 175 9.76 -18.36 -4.33
CA LEU A 175 9.99 -16.92 -4.15
C LEU A 175 9.15 -16.05 -5.11
N LEU A 176 8.27 -16.65 -5.90
CA LEU A 176 7.44 -15.96 -6.91
C LEU A 176 6.00 -15.81 -6.43
N SER A 177 5.38 -14.66 -6.68
CA SER A 177 3.93 -14.48 -6.55
C SER A 177 3.16 -15.27 -7.61
N THR A 178 1.87 -15.52 -7.36
CA THR A 178 1.00 -16.32 -8.24
C THR A 178 1.06 -15.90 -9.72
N PRO A 179 1.02 -14.60 -10.09
CA PRO A 179 1.11 -14.21 -11.50
C PRO A 179 2.41 -14.66 -12.16
N TYR A 180 3.55 -14.57 -11.47
CA TYR A 180 4.84 -15.00 -12.02
C TYR A 180 5.03 -16.52 -11.99
N GLN A 181 4.37 -17.23 -11.07
CA GLN A 181 4.29 -18.69 -11.12
C GLN A 181 3.59 -19.15 -12.40
N GLU A 182 2.43 -18.57 -12.74
CA GLU A 182 1.71 -18.86 -13.99
C GLU A 182 2.57 -18.56 -15.23
N LYS A 183 3.31 -17.45 -15.24
CA LYS A 183 4.23 -17.11 -16.33
C LYS A 183 5.33 -18.16 -16.50
N LEU A 184 5.90 -18.66 -15.41
CA LEU A 184 6.88 -19.74 -15.46
C LEU A 184 6.28 -21.04 -16.02
N LEU A 185 5.06 -21.40 -15.61
CA LEU A 185 4.38 -22.58 -16.12
C LEU A 185 4.13 -22.47 -17.64
N ASN A 186 3.62 -21.33 -18.10
CA ASN A 186 3.45 -21.04 -19.54
C ASN A 186 4.79 -21.09 -20.31
N LEU A 187 5.88 -20.67 -19.68
CA LEU A 187 7.21 -20.73 -20.27
C LEU A 187 7.70 -22.18 -20.42
N ILE A 188 7.41 -23.05 -19.45
CA ILE A 188 7.70 -24.49 -19.53
C ILE A 188 6.93 -25.13 -20.69
N GLU A 189 5.64 -24.81 -20.85
CA GLU A 189 4.83 -25.27 -21.98
C GLU A 189 5.40 -24.76 -23.33
N THR A 190 5.87 -23.51 -23.36
CA THR A 190 6.50 -22.93 -24.56
C THR A 190 7.76 -23.72 -24.94
N TRP A 191 8.64 -24.01 -23.97
CA TRP A 191 9.84 -24.83 -24.21
C TRP A 191 9.49 -26.24 -24.69
N GLN A 192 8.44 -26.85 -24.14
CA GLN A 192 7.94 -28.14 -24.60
C GLN A 192 7.50 -28.08 -26.06
N GLY A 193 6.73 -27.05 -26.44
CA GLY A 193 6.30 -26.81 -27.83
C GLY A 193 7.45 -26.58 -28.81
N GLU A 194 8.57 -26.02 -28.33
CA GLU A 194 9.82 -25.87 -29.09
C GLU A 194 10.65 -27.17 -29.16
N GLY A 195 10.20 -28.25 -28.52
CA GLY A 195 10.88 -29.55 -28.49
C GLY A 195 12.00 -29.67 -27.45
N THR A 196 12.07 -28.72 -26.51
CA THR A 196 13.00 -28.75 -25.37
C THR A 196 12.44 -29.65 -24.27
N ALA A 197 13.23 -30.60 -23.78
CA ALA A 197 12.82 -31.41 -22.63
C ALA A 197 12.96 -30.62 -21.32
N VAL A 198 12.11 -30.90 -20.34
CA VAL A 198 12.13 -30.22 -19.04
C VAL A 198 12.02 -31.25 -17.92
N LEU A 199 12.90 -31.19 -16.92
CA LEU A 199 12.72 -31.86 -15.63
C LEU A 199 12.37 -30.80 -14.59
N PHE A 200 11.16 -30.89 -14.04
CA PHE A 200 10.60 -29.86 -13.16
C PHE A 200 10.31 -30.44 -11.76
N THR A 201 10.85 -29.80 -10.72
CA THR A 201 10.44 -30.06 -9.33
C THR A 201 9.60 -28.88 -8.84
N SER A 202 8.56 -29.18 -8.05
CA SER A 202 7.80 -28.16 -7.33
C SER A 202 7.32 -28.71 -5.99
N GLN A 203 7.17 -27.83 -5.01
CA GLN A 203 6.45 -28.14 -3.77
C GLN A 203 4.93 -28.18 -3.95
N SER A 204 4.40 -27.56 -5.01
CA SER A 204 2.98 -27.60 -5.36
C SER A 204 2.71 -28.74 -6.34
N LEU A 205 1.85 -29.69 -5.95
CA LEU A 205 1.37 -30.71 -6.88
C LEU A 205 0.56 -30.09 -8.03
N ASP A 206 -0.17 -29.01 -7.77
CA ASP A 206 -0.99 -28.34 -8.79
C ASP A 206 -0.10 -27.79 -9.92
N HIS A 207 1.11 -27.31 -9.60
CA HIS A 207 2.10 -26.90 -10.61
C HIS A 207 2.60 -28.08 -11.45
N LEU A 208 2.85 -29.24 -10.82
CA LEU A 208 3.26 -30.44 -11.56
C LEU A 208 2.14 -30.91 -12.50
N PHE A 209 0.89 -30.97 -12.02
CA PHE A 209 -0.26 -31.38 -12.83
C PHE A 209 -0.54 -30.43 -13.99
N ALA A 210 -0.21 -29.15 -13.87
CA ALA A 210 -0.46 -28.16 -14.91
C ALA A 210 0.38 -28.39 -16.18
N VAL A 211 1.66 -28.76 -16.05
CA VAL A 211 2.62 -28.70 -17.18
C VAL A 211 3.34 -30.01 -17.51
N THR A 212 3.18 -31.07 -16.70
CA THR A 212 3.98 -32.30 -16.87
C THR A 212 3.25 -33.36 -17.69
N ASP A 213 3.98 -34.08 -18.53
CA ASP A 213 3.49 -35.28 -19.24
C ASP A 213 3.41 -36.48 -18.29
N ARG A 214 4.36 -36.58 -17.37
CA ARG A 214 4.40 -37.63 -16.34
C ARG A 214 5.12 -37.18 -15.08
N ILE A 215 4.80 -37.84 -13.97
CA ILE A 215 5.35 -37.57 -12.65
C ILE A 215 6.12 -38.80 -12.14
N ILE A 216 7.35 -38.57 -11.71
CA ILE A 216 8.19 -39.53 -10.99
C ILE A 216 8.11 -39.19 -9.51
N VAL A 217 7.72 -40.18 -8.69
CA VAL A 217 7.67 -40.01 -7.23
C VAL A 217 8.93 -40.60 -6.60
N LEU A 218 9.67 -39.75 -5.90
CA LEU A 218 10.86 -40.11 -5.14
C LEU A 218 10.54 -40.17 -3.65
N ARG A 219 10.85 -41.29 -3.02
CA ARG A 219 10.66 -41.51 -1.58
C ARG A 219 11.88 -42.21 -0.99
N GLN A 220 12.46 -41.61 0.05
CA GLN A 220 13.64 -42.14 0.74
C GLN A 220 14.77 -42.54 -0.23
N GLY A 221 15.01 -41.71 -1.25
CA GLY A 221 16.07 -41.94 -2.22
C GLY A 221 15.78 -42.98 -3.29
N LYS A 222 14.56 -43.51 -3.39
CA LYS A 222 14.15 -44.49 -4.41
C LYS A 222 12.96 -43.98 -5.22
N VAL A 223 12.90 -44.37 -6.48
CA VAL A 223 11.71 -44.15 -7.32
C VAL A 223 10.64 -45.15 -6.87
N THR A 224 9.51 -44.65 -6.37
CA THR A 224 8.40 -45.50 -5.92
C THR A 224 7.26 -45.57 -6.92
N ALA A 225 7.12 -44.56 -7.78
CA ALA A 225 6.15 -44.54 -8.85
C ALA A 225 6.67 -43.73 -10.03
N THR A 226 6.26 -44.12 -11.24
CA THR A 226 6.34 -43.31 -12.45
C THR A 226 5.01 -43.46 -13.14
N VAL A 227 4.25 -42.37 -13.16
CA VAL A 227 2.86 -42.37 -13.64
C VAL A 227 2.67 -41.24 -14.62
N ARG A 228 1.85 -41.44 -15.64
CA ARG A 228 1.48 -40.35 -16.54
C ARG A 228 0.55 -39.39 -15.83
N THR A 229 0.70 -38.10 -16.11
CA THR A 229 -0.05 -37.05 -15.42
C THR A 229 -1.54 -37.11 -15.77
N ASP A 230 -1.89 -37.55 -16.99
CA ASP A 230 -3.26 -37.74 -17.47
C ASP A 230 -3.95 -39.02 -16.94
N GLU A 231 -3.20 -39.92 -16.32
CA GLU A 231 -3.69 -41.21 -15.81
C GLU A 231 -3.70 -41.29 -14.27
N THR A 232 -3.39 -40.19 -13.57
CA THR A 232 -3.28 -40.17 -12.11
C THR A 232 -4.01 -38.97 -11.50
N ASN A 233 -4.15 -38.98 -10.17
CA ASN A 233 -4.75 -37.90 -9.39
C ASN A 233 -3.85 -37.53 -8.20
N ARG A 234 -4.22 -36.44 -7.52
CA ARG A 234 -3.46 -35.89 -6.39
C ARG A 234 -3.33 -36.90 -5.26
N GLU A 235 -4.39 -37.65 -4.96
CA GLU A 235 -4.44 -38.63 -3.87
C GLU A 235 -3.46 -39.78 -4.09
N GLU A 236 -3.37 -40.32 -5.31
CA GLU A 236 -2.44 -41.38 -5.68
C GLU A 236 -0.98 -40.94 -5.57
N ILE A 237 -0.67 -39.73 -6.04
CA ILE A 237 0.68 -39.16 -5.93
C ILE A 237 1.06 -38.98 -4.45
N VAL A 238 0.16 -38.45 -3.62
CA VAL A 238 0.39 -38.31 -2.18
C VAL A 238 0.56 -39.68 -1.51
N ALA A 239 -0.25 -40.67 -1.86
CA ALA A 239 -0.12 -42.03 -1.35
C ALA A 239 1.23 -42.66 -1.71
N ALA A 240 1.74 -42.42 -2.92
CA ALA A 240 3.07 -42.88 -3.35
C ALA A 240 4.22 -42.16 -2.62
N MET A 241 4.02 -40.91 -2.17
CA MET A 241 5.00 -40.17 -1.35
C MET A 241 5.05 -40.67 0.10
N VAL A 242 3.89 -40.91 0.71
CA VAL A 242 3.79 -41.31 2.12
C VAL A 242 4.01 -42.83 2.30
N GLY A 243 3.62 -43.62 1.31
CA GLY A 243 3.73 -45.08 1.27
C GLY A 243 2.65 -45.81 2.06
N THR A 244 1.41 -45.35 1.97
CA THR A 244 0.23 -45.93 2.64
C THR A 244 -0.50 -46.98 1.80
N GLY A 245 0.07 -47.41 0.70
CA GLY A 245 -0.47 -48.48 -0.13
C GLY A 245 -0.14 -49.87 0.42
N GLU A 246 -0.82 -50.33 1.46
CA GLU A 246 -1.21 -51.76 1.62
C GLU A 246 -2.13 -51.98 2.83
N ARG A 247 -3.32 -52.53 2.57
CA ARG A 247 -4.20 -53.15 3.57
C ARG A 247 -3.53 -54.43 4.07
N GLN A 248 -2.99 -54.46 5.29
CA GLN A 248 -3.20 -55.52 6.30
C GLN A 248 -2.32 -55.34 7.55
N GLN A 249 -2.94 -55.62 8.70
CA GLN A 249 -2.33 -55.67 10.03
C GLN A 249 -1.22 -56.73 10.11
N ARG A 250 -0.11 -56.41 10.77
CA ARG A 250 0.34 -57.01 12.05
C ARG A 250 1.66 -56.36 12.51
N THR A 251 1.65 -55.96 13.78
CA THR A 251 2.66 -55.21 14.56
C THR A 251 4.07 -55.81 14.52
N PRO A 252 5.13 -55.01 14.75
CA PRO A 252 6.03 -55.40 15.84
C PRO A 252 6.61 -54.23 16.65
N VAL A 253 6.73 -54.48 17.97
CA VAL A 253 7.39 -53.66 19.01
C VAL A 253 8.81 -53.20 18.64
N ILE A 254 9.43 -53.82 17.63
CA ILE A 254 10.71 -53.40 17.04
C ILE A 254 10.60 -52.04 16.33
N TRP A 255 9.45 -51.71 15.73
CA TRP A 255 9.21 -50.38 15.13
C TRP A 255 9.07 -49.30 16.22
N ALA A 256 8.53 -49.62 17.39
CA ALA A 256 8.43 -48.67 18.49
C ALA A 256 9.81 -48.30 19.07
N LEU A 257 10.76 -49.24 19.11
CA LEU A 257 12.13 -49.00 19.60
C LEU A 257 12.98 -48.23 18.58
N ASP A 258 12.94 -48.57 17.29
CA ASP A 258 13.69 -47.82 16.28
C ASP A 258 13.06 -46.43 16.03
N SER A 259 11.73 -46.33 16.10
CA SER A 259 11.04 -45.02 16.11
C SER A 259 11.36 -44.21 17.37
N TYR A 260 11.47 -44.83 18.54
CA TYR A 260 11.87 -44.15 19.79
C TYR A 260 13.32 -43.69 19.76
N TYR A 261 14.27 -44.50 19.26
CA TYR A 261 15.68 -44.09 19.14
C TYR A 261 15.91 -43.08 18.01
N ARG A 262 15.16 -43.15 16.90
CA ARG A 262 15.18 -42.12 15.86
C ARG A 262 14.49 -40.83 16.31
N ALA A 263 13.35 -40.92 16.98
CA ALA A 263 12.68 -39.78 17.59
C ALA A 263 13.50 -39.16 18.71
N LYS A 264 14.26 -39.96 19.49
CA LYS A 264 15.17 -39.47 20.52
C LYS A 264 16.41 -38.79 19.94
N ARG A 265 17.06 -39.36 18.92
CA ARG A 265 18.18 -38.68 18.23
C ARG A 265 17.72 -37.45 17.45
N GLN A 266 16.55 -37.51 16.81
CA GLN A 266 15.93 -36.34 16.22
C GLN A 266 15.53 -35.33 17.29
N ALA A 267 15.02 -35.73 18.45
CA ALA A 267 14.71 -34.82 19.56
C ALA A 267 15.97 -34.23 20.21
N GLU A 268 17.08 -34.96 20.27
CA GLU A 268 18.38 -34.45 20.77
C GLU A 268 19.02 -33.50 19.75
N THR A 269 18.95 -33.82 18.46
CA THR A 269 19.44 -32.96 17.37
C THR A 269 18.52 -31.76 17.19
N LEU A 270 17.20 -31.93 17.32
CA LEU A 270 16.21 -30.86 17.34
C LEU A 270 16.34 -30.05 18.61
N SER A 271 16.60 -30.61 19.79
CA SER A 271 16.86 -29.83 21.01
C SER A 271 18.17 -29.08 20.93
N HIS A 272 19.23 -29.63 20.31
CA HIS A 272 20.48 -28.93 20.11
C HIS A 272 20.35 -27.81 19.06
N ASN A 273 19.69 -28.11 17.93
CA ASN A 273 19.36 -27.13 16.92
C ASN A 273 18.33 -26.13 17.45
N GLN A 274 17.40 -26.51 18.31
CA GLN A 274 16.43 -25.66 19.00
C GLN A 274 17.10 -24.87 20.10
N LEU A 275 18.19 -25.32 20.73
CA LEU A 275 18.96 -24.49 21.66
C LEU A 275 19.78 -23.44 20.89
N LEU A 276 20.37 -23.82 19.75
CA LEU A 276 21.07 -22.89 18.85
C LEU A 276 20.09 -21.95 18.13
N LEU A 277 18.94 -22.46 17.69
CA LEU A 277 17.82 -21.68 17.17
C LEU A 277 17.13 -20.92 18.28
N GLU A 278 17.05 -21.35 19.53
CA GLU A 278 16.51 -20.56 20.64
C GLU A 278 17.55 -19.55 21.11
N GLN A 279 18.84 -19.72 20.85
CA GLN A 279 19.83 -18.67 21.06
C GLN A 279 19.83 -17.67 19.90
N ASP A 280 19.68 -18.13 18.66
CA ASP A 280 19.60 -17.30 17.46
C ASP A 280 18.22 -16.65 17.29
N LEU A 281 17.14 -17.34 17.68
CA LEU A 281 15.77 -16.84 17.86
C LEU A 281 15.63 -16.13 19.20
N ALA A 282 16.35 -16.41 20.29
CA ALA A 282 16.31 -15.47 21.42
C ALA A 282 17.09 -14.21 21.06
N ALA A 283 18.17 -14.26 20.27
CA ALA A 283 18.84 -13.08 19.76
C ALA A 283 17.99 -12.34 18.72
N ARG A 284 17.33 -13.05 17.80
CA ARG A 284 16.44 -12.47 16.77
C ARG A 284 15.06 -12.13 17.28
N ASP A 285 14.51 -12.84 18.26
CA ASP A 285 13.27 -12.51 18.98
C ASP A 285 13.55 -11.45 20.02
N THR A 286 14.73 -11.38 20.67
CA THR A 286 15.05 -10.16 21.44
C THR A 286 15.24 -8.98 20.52
N THR A 287 15.89 -9.13 19.36
CA THR A 287 16.02 -8.02 18.39
C THR A 287 14.69 -7.68 17.72
N ASN A 288 13.85 -8.66 17.37
CA ASN A 288 12.53 -8.45 16.78
C ASN A 288 11.53 -7.98 17.83
N GLN A 289 11.56 -8.49 19.06
CA GLN A 289 10.77 -7.94 20.17
C GLN A 289 11.28 -6.54 20.53
N GLN A 290 12.58 -6.26 20.48
CA GLN A 290 13.10 -4.90 20.65
C GLN A 290 12.64 -4.00 19.52
N LEU A 291 12.70 -4.44 18.26
CA LEU A 291 12.20 -3.69 17.11
C LEU A 291 10.68 -3.52 17.16
N LEU A 292 9.92 -4.54 17.55
CA LEU A 292 8.46 -4.48 17.69
C LEU A 292 8.06 -3.63 18.89
N THR A 293 8.81 -3.67 19.99
CA THR A 293 8.62 -2.78 21.15
C THR A 293 8.99 -1.36 20.77
N GLN A 294 10.08 -1.16 20.02
CA GLN A 294 10.51 0.16 19.54
C GLN A 294 9.55 0.72 18.47
N LEU A 295 9.00 -0.12 17.60
CA LEU A 295 7.91 0.23 16.68
C LEU A 295 6.62 0.53 17.43
N ALA A 296 6.25 -0.28 18.42
CA ALA A 296 5.08 -0.04 19.26
C ALA A 296 5.23 1.27 20.06
N ASP A 297 6.41 1.54 20.61
CA ASP A 297 6.74 2.78 21.32
C ASP A 297 6.73 3.97 20.36
N GLN A 298 7.26 3.82 19.13
CA GLN A 298 7.21 4.86 18.11
C GLN A 298 5.77 5.14 17.66
N VAL A 299 4.97 4.12 17.40
CA VAL A 299 3.55 4.25 17.04
C VAL A 299 2.78 4.90 18.20
N GLN A 300 3.01 4.46 19.43
CA GLN A 300 2.38 5.05 20.61
C GLN A 300 2.85 6.50 20.85
N ALA A 301 4.11 6.82 20.57
CA ALA A 301 4.63 8.18 20.63
C ALA A 301 4.00 9.06 19.53
N LEU A 302 3.82 8.51 18.32
CA LEU A 302 3.13 9.18 17.22
C LEU A 302 1.66 9.43 17.55
N ASP A 303 0.96 8.45 18.12
CA ASP A 303 -0.42 8.61 18.56
C ASP A 303 -0.54 9.65 19.69
N LYS A 304 0.38 9.63 20.67
CA LYS A 304 0.45 10.66 21.71
C LYS A 304 0.74 12.04 21.12
N ALA A 305 1.64 12.15 20.14
CA ALA A 305 1.97 13.40 19.47
C ALA A 305 0.78 13.91 18.65
N ASN A 306 0.07 13.03 17.94
CA ASN A 306 -1.14 13.36 17.20
C ASN A 306 -2.26 13.84 18.13
N LEU A 307 -2.49 13.15 19.25
CA LEU A 307 -3.45 13.57 20.27
C LEU A 307 -3.06 14.92 20.89
N ALA A 308 -1.77 15.10 21.24
CA ALA A 308 -1.27 16.36 21.76
C ALA A 308 -1.42 17.51 20.75
N LEU A 309 -1.20 17.24 19.46
CA LEU A 309 -1.40 18.21 18.39
C LEU A 309 -2.87 18.57 18.24
N GLN A 310 -3.77 17.58 18.23
CA GLN A 310 -5.22 17.81 18.19
C GLN A 310 -5.70 18.61 19.40
N ASP A 311 -5.19 18.31 20.60
CA ASP A 311 -5.52 19.05 21.82
C ASP A 311 -4.94 20.46 21.81
N ALA A 312 -3.73 20.65 21.31
CA ALA A 312 -3.13 21.97 21.12
C ALA A 312 -3.94 22.80 20.12
N GLN A 313 -4.36 22.21 19.00
CA GLN A 313 -5.23 22.86 18.00
C GLN A 313 -6.58 23.25 18.61
N ARG A 314 -7.21 22.35 19.40
CA ARG A 314 -8.45 22.65 20.12
C ARG A 314 -8.29 23.85 21.06
N ARG A 315 -7.22 23.86 21.85
CA ARG A 315 -6.92 24.98 22.77
C ARG A 315 -6.73 26.29 22.02
N LEU A 316 -5.95 26.27 20.94
CA LEU A 316 -5.67 27.46 20.14
C LEU A 316 -6.95 28.03 19.50
N LEU A 317 -7.85 27.16 19.02
CA LEU A 317 -9.16 27.58 18.51
C LEU A 317 -10.06 28.16 19.60
N MET A 318 -10.07 27.56 20.79
CA MET A 318 -10.82 28.09 21.95
C MET A 318 -10.25 29.44 22.41
N GLU A 319 -8.94 29.57 22.54
CA GLU A 319 -8.25 30.81 22.91
C GLU A 319 -8.56 31.92 21.90
N ARG A 320 -8.49 31.63 20.60
CA ARG A 320 -8.88 32.60 19.55
C ARG A 320 -10.35 33.03 19.67
N GLU A 321 -11.27 32.12 20.01
CA GLU A 321 -12.68 32.50 20.17
C GLU A 321 -12.91 33.31 21.45
N LEU A 322 -12.19 33.01 22.53
CA LEU A 322 -12.20 33.81 23.76
C LEU A 322 -11.61 35.20 23.54
N GLU A 323 -10.50 35.30 22.80
CA GLU A 323 -9.88 36.57 22.42
C GLU A 323 -10.83 37.40 21.55
N ARG A 324 -11.47 36.79 20.54
CA ARG A 324 -12.52 37.46 19.75
C ARG A 324 -13.69 37.95 20.61
N LYS A 325 -14.11 37.14 21.59
CA LYS A 325 -15.16 37.51 22.56
C LYS A 325 -14.72 38.67 23.45
N HIS A 326 -13.45 38.72 23.86
CA HIS A 326 -12.89 39.80 24.65
C HIS A 326 -12.80 41.10 23.84
N LEU A 327 -12.18 41.06 22.66
CA LEU A 327 -12.05 42.21 21.75
C LEU A 327 -13.41 42.78 21.34
N ALA A 328 -14.40 41.93 21.06
CA ALA A 328 -15.75 42.39 20.74
C ALA A 328 -16.43 43.12 21.92
N ARG A 329 -16.15 42.71 23.16
CA ARG A 329 -16.64 43.43 24.35
C ARG A 329 -15.88 44.72 24.58
N GLU A 330 -14.56 44.72 24.48
CA GLU A 330 -13.72 45.90 24.66
C GLU A 330 -14.10 47.01 23.68
N LEU A 331 -14.23 46.68 22.39
CA LEU A 331 -14.70 47.61 21.37
C LEU A 331 -16.12 48.13 21.63
N HIS A 332 -17.00 47.29 22.16
CA HIS A 332 -18.39 47.66 22.45
C HIS A 332 -18.55 48.51 23.72
N ASP A 333 -17.85 48.14 24.78
CA ASP A 333 -18.03 48.72 26.11
C ASP A 333 -17.16 49.96 26.32
N GLU A 334 -15.97 50.02 25.71
CA GLU A 334 -15.07 51.17 25.85
C GLU A 334 -15.20 52.09 24.64
N THR A 335 -14.82 51.61 23.45
CA THR A 335 -14.70 52.48 22.27
C THR A 335 -16.05 53.01 21.77
N LEU A 336 -17.08 52.16 21.74
CA LEU A 336 -18.40 52.57 21.24
C LEU A 336 -19.15 53.47 22.24
N GLN A 337 -18.96 53.28 23.54
CA GLN A 337 -19.52 54.17 24.57
C GLN A 337 -18.85 55.55 24.54
N ASP A 338 -17.52 55.60 24.40
CA ASP A 338 -16.77 56.86 24.29
C ASP A 338 -17.18 57.66 23.05
N LEU A 339 -17.33 57.00 21.90
CA LEU A 339 -17.78 57.65 20.67
C LEU A 339 -19.23 58.16 20.75
N LEU A 340 -20.11 57.43 21.45
CA LEU A 340 -21.48 57.89 21.72
C LEU A 340 -21.46 59.12 22.64
N GLY A 341 -20.62 59.11 23.68
CA GLY A 341 -20.43 60.25 24.58
C GLY A 341 -19.93 61.50 23.86
N LEU A 342 -18.91 61.35 23.00
CA LEU A 342 -18.39 62.41 22.15
C LEU A 342 -19.46 62.96 21.20
N ASN A 343 -20.29 62.10 20.61
CA ASN A 343 -21.39 62.53 19.74
C ASN A 343 -22.43 63.38 20.51
N TYR A 344 -22.78 63.01 21.74
CA TYR A 344 -23.68 63.80 22.59
C TYR A 344 -23.08 65.14 23.02
N GLN A 345 -21.79 65.17 23.38
CA GLN A 345 -21.09 66.43 23.71
C GLN A 345 -21.03 67.38 22.51
N LEU A 346 -20.78 66.86 21.31
CA LEU A 346 -20.78 67.65 20.09
C LEU A 346 -22.19 68.16 19.74
N GLU A 347 -23.23 67.39 20.02
CA GLU A 347 -24.63 67.82 19.89
C GLU A 347 -24.98 68.97 20.84
N GLU A 348 -24.53 68.90 22.09
CA GLU A 348 -24.69 69.97 23.07
C GLU A 348 -23.96 71.24 22.63
N ILE A 349 -22.69 71.14 22.18
CA ILE A 349 -21.90 72.27 21.67
C ILE A 349 -22.56 72.89 20.42
N ALA A 350 -23.06 72.07 19.49
CA ALA A 350 -23.76 72.55 18.30
C ALA A 350 -25.05 73.30 18.67
N SER A 351 -25.77 72.86 19.71
CA SER A 351 -26.97 73.53 20.22
C SER A 351 -26.68 74.87 20.91
N MET A 352 -25.48 75.05 21.47
CA MET A 352 -25.04 76.28 22.15
C MET A 352 -24.41 77.30 21.19
N ALA A 353 -23.99 76.89 19.99
CA ALA A 353 -23.25 77.71 19.01
C ALA A 353 -24.11 78.77 18.26
N ASN A 354 -25.17 79.28 18.91
CA ASN A 354 -26.15 80.24 18.39
C ASN A 354 -25.55 81.30 17.43
N GLY A 355 -25.73 81.08 16.12
CA GLY A 355 -25.51 82.09 15.07
C GLY A 355 -24.27 81.95 14.18
N ASN A 356 -23.35 81.00 14.41
CA ASN A 356 -22.18 80.80 13.54
C ASN A 356 -22.35 79.61 12.60
N SER A 357 -22.94 79.85 11.41
CA SER A 357 -23.34 78.80 10.47
C SER A 357 -22.20 77.92 9.96
N ALA A 358 -20.98 78.47 9.84
CA ALA A 358 -19.80 77.71 9.44
C ALA A 358 -19.39 76.68 10.50
N LEU A 359 -19.43 77.08 11.77
CA LEU A 359 -19.05 76.24 12.92
C LEU A 359 -20.08 75.12 13.16
N VAL A 360 -21.36 75.39 12.96
CA VAL A 360 -22.43 74.38 12.98
C VAL A 360 -22.27 73.36 11.85
N THR A 361 -21.83 73.80 10.67
CA THR A 361 -21.61 72.90 9.52
C THR A 361 -20.41 71.97 9.76
N GLU A 362 -19.27 72.51 10.23
CA GLU A 362 -18.09 71.69 10.58
C GLU A 362 -18.40 70.70 11.72
N LEU A 363 -19.20 71.10 12.72
CA LEU A 363 -19.64 70.21 13.81
C LEU A 363 -20.53 69.07 13.29
N GLU A 364 -21.41 69.33 12.33
CA GLU A 364 -22.27 68.29 11.76
C GLU A 364 -21.46 67.32 10.88
N ASP A 365 -20.44 67.80 10.15
CA ASP A 365 -19.51 66.95 9.39
C ASP A 365 -18.74 66.00 10.33
N VAL A 366 -18.24 66.51 11.46
CA VAL A 366 -17.56 65.69 12.49
C VAL A 366 -18.53 64.68 13.12
N ARG A 367 -19.77 65.08 13.40
CA ARG A 367 -20.82 64.15 13.89
C ARG A 367 -21.13 63.07 12.88
N GLN A 368 -21.21 63.40 11.60
CA GLN A 368 -21.45 62.42 10.55
C GLN A 368 -20.29 61.42 10.46
N ALA A 369 -19.04 61.88 10.57
CA ALA A 369 -17.87 60.99 10.63
C ALA A 369 -17.91 60.07 11.85
N ILE A 370 -18.27 60.56 13.04
CA ILE A 370 -18.42 59.74 14.26
C ILE A 370 -19.55 58.73 14.12
N ARG A 371 -20.71 59.11 13.57
CA ARG A 371 -21.82 58.18 13.29
C ARG A 371 -21.39 57.08 12.31
N GLN A 372 -20.59 57.41 11.31
CA GLN A 372 -20.03 56.42 10.39
C GLN A 372 -19.06 55.47 11.11
N LEU A 373 -18.15 55.99 11.94
CA LEU A 373 -17.22 55.18 12.74
C LEU A 373 -17.96 54.25 13.71
N ILE A 374 -19.03 54.71 14.36
CA ILE A 374 -19.88 53.87 15.22
C ILE A 374 -20.52 52.74 14.42
N THR A 375 -20.96 53.03 13.19
CA THR A 375 -21.55 52.02 12.29
C THR A 375 -20.51 51.00 11.86
N ASP A 376 -19.30 51.45 11.51
CA ASP A 376 -18.18 50.60 11.08
C ASP A 376 -17.70 49.71 12.24
N ILE A 377 -17.53 50.27 13.45
CA ILE A 377 -17.14 49.52 14.66
C ILE A 377 -18.22 48.50 15.03
N ARG A 378 -19.51 48.85 14.93
CA ARG A 378 -20.61 47.90 15.16
C ARG A 378 -20.57 46.75 14.14
N GLY A 379 -20.21 47.05 12.89
CA GLY A 379 -19.94 46.05 11.86
C GLY A 379 -18.78 45.11 12.22
N ILE A 380 -17.64 45.67 12.64
CA ILE A 380 -16.46 44.91 13.08
C ILE A 380 -16.80 44.02 14.29
N CYS A 381 -17.53 44.55 15.28
CA CYS A 381 -17.99 43.78 16.43
C CYS A 381 -18.90 42.63 16.00
N GLY A 382 -19.82 42.86 15.05
CA GLY A 382 -20.69 41.82 14.50
C GLY A 382 -19.94 40.71 13.76
N ASP A 383 -18.89 41.07 13.00
CA ASP A 383 -18.03 40.10 12.31
C ASP A 383 -17.12 39.32 13.30
N LEU A 384 -16.65 39.99 14.36
CA LEU A 384 -15.85 39.39 15.44
C LEU A 384 -16.66 38.46 16.35
N ARG A 385 -17.86 38.85 16.78
CA ARG A 385 -18.82 38.00 17.51
C ARG A 385 -20.22 38.62 17.45
N PRO A 386 -21.20 37.99 16.77
CA PRO A 386 -22.53 38.58 16.63
C PRO A 386 -23.22 38.69 17.99
N PRO A 387 -23.59 39.90 18.46
CA PRO A 387 -24.31 40.09 19.73
C PRO A 387 -25.73 39.50 19.69
N THR A 388 -26.23 39.22 18.48
CA THR A 388 -27.52 38.57 18.23
C THR A 388 -27.54 37.09 18.62
N ILE A 389 -26.41 36.38 18.65
CA ILE A 389 -26.36 34.98 19.11
C ILE A 389 -26.70 34.91 20.61
N ASP A 390 -26.11 35.81 21.41
CA ASP A 390 -26.30 35.81 22.87
C ASP A 390 -27.78 36.15 23.23
N SER A 391 -28.42 37.07 22.50
CA SER A 391 -29.77 37.58 22.76
C SER A 391 -30.90 36.80 22.05
N LEU A 392 -30.75 36.51 20.76
CA LEU A 392 -31.80 35.95 19.88
C LEU A 392 -31.51 34.51 19.41
N GLY A 393 -30.35 33.95 19.76
CA GLY A 393 -29.94 32.60 19.35
C GLY A 393 -29.49 32.51 17.89
N LEU A 394 -29.13 31.29 17.45
CA LEU A 394 -28.58 31.01 16.12
C LEU A 394 -29.48 31.49 14.97
N GLU A 395 -30.80 31.27 15.06
CA GLU A 395 -31.75 31.63 14.00
C GLU A 395 -31.74 33.14 13.73
N GLY A 396 -31.89 33.94 14.80
CA GLY A 396 -31.88 35.41 14.69
C GLY A 396 -30.54 35.95 14.18
N ALA A 397 -29.43 35.31 14.58
CA ALA A 397 -28.10 35.68 14.12
C ALA A 397 -27.90 35.39 12.61
N LEU A 398 -28.35 34.23 12.12
CA LEU A 398 -28.26 33.88 10.71
C LEU A 398 -29.14 34.79 9.83
N VAL A 399 -30.35 35.10 10.26
CA VAL A 399 -31.25 36.03 9.55
C VAL A 399 -30.62 37.42 9.45
N SER A 400 -30.10 37.93 10.57
CA SER A 400 -29.46 39.26 10.60
C SER A 400 -28.20 39.29 9.74
N TYR A 401 -27.33 38.28 9.86
CA TYR A 401 -26.08 38.21 9.11
C TYR A 401 -26.30 38.09 7.60
N THR A 402 -27.18 37.18 7.16
CA THR A 402 -27.46 36.96 5.72
C THR A 402 -28.07 38.19 5.06
N ARG A 403 -28.95 38.93 5.76
CA ARG A 403 -29.51 40.19 5.26
C ARG A 403 -28.44 41.26 5.08
N SER A 404 -27.69 41.57 6.14
CA SER A 404 -26.62 42.57 6.09
C SER A 404 -25.52 42.21 5.08
N TRP A 405 -25.21 40.91 4.95
CA TRP A 405 -24.26 40.40 3.97
C TRP A 405 -24.78 40.57 2.53
N SER A 406 -26.06 40.30 2.28
CA SER A 406 -26.69 40.47 0.97
C SER A 406 -26.72 41.94 0.55
N GLU A 407 -27.07 42.85 1.47
CA GLU A 407 -27.05 44.29 1.24
C GLU A 407 -25.64 44.81 0.92
N ARG A 408 -24.62 44.31 1.63
CA ARG A 408 -23.21 44.71 1.44
C ARG A 408 -22.60 44.19 0.14
N THR A 409 -22.92 42.96 -0.24
CA THR A 409 -22.28 42.27 -1.38
C THR A 409 -23.07 42.38 -2.68
N GLY A 410 -24.36 42.69 -2.61
CA GLY A 410 -25.27 42.69 -3.76
C GLY A 410 -25.70 41.29 -4.23
N ILE A 411 -25.28 40.22 -3.55
CA ILE A 411 -25.63 38.83 -3.87
C ILE A 411 -26.89 38.46 -3.08
N ALA A 412 -27.91 37.95 -3.76
CA ALA A 412 -29.16 37.52 -3.09
C ALA A 412 -28.92 36.23 -2.30
N VAL A 413 -29.27 36.22 -1.01
CA VAL A 413 -29.20 35.02 -0.15
C VAL A 413 -30.60 34.54 0.18
N ASP A 414 -30.90 33.29 -0.14
CA ASP A 414 -32.11 32.61 0.32
C ASP A 414 -31.80 31.76 1.56
N LEU A 415 -32.44 32.08 2.68
CA LEU A 415 -32.22 31.42 3.98
C LEU A 415 -33.43 30.56 4.33
N THR A 416 -33.23 29.24 4.39
CA THR A 416 -34.25 28.27 4.82
C THR A 416 -33.89 27.66 6.16
N LEU A 417 -34.70 27.87 7.18
CA LEU A 417 -34.50 27.29 8.52
C LEU A 417 -35.68 26.36 8.83
N ALA A 418 -35.39 25.14 9.32
CA ALA A 418 -36.45 24.27 9.84
C ALA A 418 -37.07 24.85 11.14
N GLU A 419 -38.34 24.54 11.39
CA GLU A 419 -39.05 25.04 12.58
C GLU A 419 -38.56 24.35 13.87
N ASN A 420 -38.46 25.11 14.97
CA ASN A 420 -38.21 24.64 16.35
C ASN A 420 -36.82 24.02 16.64
N PHE A 421 -35.71 24.71 16.34
CA PHE A 421 -34.38 24.22 16.74
C PHE A 421 -34.14 24.24 18.26
N GLY A 422 -34.80 25.12 19.01
CA GLY A 422 -34.50 25.39 20.42
C GLY A 422 -33.09 25.97 20.61
N ARG A 423 -32.69 26.27 21.86
CA ARG A 423 -31.31 26.70 22.15
C ARG A 423 -30.37 25.49 22.09
N LEU A 424 -29.36 25.57 21.22
CA LEU A 424 -28.25 24.63 21.18
C LEU A 424 -27.17 25.10 22.18
N THR A 425 -26.12 24.31 22.38
CA THR A 425 -24.99 24.78 23.20
C THR A 425 -24.29 25.93 22.48
N GLU A 426 -23.78 26.92 23.22
CA GLU A 426 -23.08 28.10 22.66
C GLU A 426 -22.00 27.69 21.64
N THR A 427 -21.28 26.59 21.92
CA THR A 427 -20.26 26.03 21.04
C THR A 427 -20.80 25.58 19.67
N ILE A 428 -21.97 24.94 19.64
CA ILE A 428 -22.58 24.46 18.40
C ILE A 428 -23.16 25.64 17.61
N GLU A 429 -23.83 26.58 18.29
CA GLU A 429 -24.40 27.77 17.64
C GLU A 429 -23.31 28.62 16.98
N LEU A 430 -22.23 28.93 17.73
CA LEU A 430 -21.09 29.67 17.19
C LEU A 430 -20.43 28.90 16.04
N SER A 431 -20.25 27.59 16.15
CA SER A 431 -19.59 26.83 15.08
C SER A 431 -20.41 26.80 13.79
N ILE A 432 -21.73 26.61 13.88
CA ILE A 432 -22.63 26.66 12.71
C ILE A 432 -22.59 28.06 12.09
N PHE A 433 -22.67 29.11 12.90
CA PHE A 433 -22.60 30.48 12.42
C PHE A 433 -21.29 30.76 11.67
N ARG A 434 -20.14 30.31 12.21
CA ARG A 434 -18.83 30.50 11.58
C ARG A 434 -18.70 29.74 10.27
N ILE A 435 -19.26 28.54 10.18
CA ILE A 435 -19.29 27.77 8.93
C ILE A 435 -20.08 28.52 7.86
N VAL A 436 -21.22 29.13 8.23
CA VAL A 436 -22.01 29.97 7.32
C VAL A 436 -21.25 31.24 6.92
N GLN A 437 -20.63 31.93 7.88
CA GLN A 437 -19.83 33.14 7.64
C GLN A 437 -18.70 32.86 6.64
N GLU A 438 -17.94 31.80 6.87
CA GLU A 438 -16.81 31.41 6.01
C GLU A 438 -17.29 30.90 4.65
N GLY A 439 -18.39 30.14 4.61
CA GLY A 439 -19.00 29.66 3.37
C GLY A 439 -19.46 30.80 2.46
N LEU A 440 -20.20 31.77 3.00
CA LEU A 440 -20.63 32.95 2.26
C LEU A 440 -19.45 33.83 1.83
N ASN A 441 -18.45 34.02 2.70
CA ASN A 441 -17.25 34.77 2.34
C ASN A 441 -16.49 34.14 1.16
N ASN A 442 -16.41 32.81 1.12
CA ASN A 442 -15.82 32.08 -0.01
C ASN A 442 -16.62 32.28 -1.30
N ILE A 443 -17.96 32.29 -1.23
CA ILE A 443 -18.83 32.58 -2.39
C ILE A 443 -18.54 33.98 -2.93
N TRP A 444 -18.47 34.98 -2.06
CA TRP A 444 -18.19 36.36 -2.47
C TRP A 444 -16.80 36.53 -3.09
N LYS A 445 -15.76 35.92 -2.49
CA LYS A 445 -14.38 36.09 -2.95
C LYS A 445 -14.01 35.24 -4.17
N HIS A 446 -14.62 34.07 -4.34
CA HIS A 446 -14.11 33.07 -5.28
C HIS A 446 -15.15 32.54 -6.28
N ALA A 447 -16.45 32.55 -5.96
CA ALA A 447 -17.45 31.91 -6.82
C ALA A 447 -17.94 32.80 -7.97
N HIS A 448 -17.84 34.13 -7.89
CA HIS A 448 -18.50 35.06 -8.81
C HIS A 448 -20.01 34.79 -8.97
N ALA A 449 -20.66 34.38 -7.88
CA ALA A 449 -22.08 34.04 -7.85
C ALA A 449 -22.98 35.28 -7.86
N SER A 450 -24.21 35.13 -8.34
CA SER A 450 -25.28 36.15 -8.25
C SER A 450 -26.35 35.79 -7.22
N ARG A 451 -26.40 34.52 -6.79
CA ARG A 451 -27.28 34.02 -5.75
C ARG A 451 -26.58 32.95 -4.91
N ALA A 452 -26.85 32.97 -3.61
CA ALA A 452 -26.47 31.92 -2.67
C ALA A 452 -27.71 31.41 -1.93
N GLN A 453 -27.67 30.16 -1.50
CA GLN A 453 -28.70 29.56 -0.66
C GLN A 453 -28.04 28.96 0.58
N VAL A 454 -28.64 29.22 1.73
CA VAL A 454 -28.24 28.64 3.01
C VAL A 454 -29.46 27.95 3.60
N ALA A 455 -29.34 26.66 3.87
CA ALA A 455 -30.41 25.91 4.50
C ALA A 455 -29.90 25.12 5.70
N LEU A 456 -30.60 25.23 6.83
CA LEU A 456 -30.35 24.46 8.03
C LEU A 456 -31.60 23.64 8.35
N ALA A 457 -31.45 22.31 8.37
CA ALA A 457 -32.55 21.38 8.58
C ALA A 457 -32.13 20.16 9.43
N TYR A 458 -33.10 19.44 9.99
CA TYR A 458 -32.85 18.14 10.61
C TYR A 458 -32.72 17.06 9.54
N ALA A 459 -31.55 16.42 9.44
CA ALA A 459 -31.37 15.22 8.61
C ALA A 459 -32.03 13.99 9.26
N SER A 460 -32.02 13.96 10.60
CA SER A 460 -32.74 12.99 11.44
C SER A 460 -32.95 13.59 12.83
N ARG A 461 -33.66 12.90 13.73
CA ARG A 461 -33.82 13.34 15.14
C ARG A 461 -32.49 13.54 15.89
N ARG A 462 -31.37 13.05 15.35
CA ARG A 462 -30.04 13.09 15.98
C ARG A 462 -28.98 13.80 15.12
N MET A 463 -29.35 14.36 13.96
CA MET A 463 -28.40 14.95 13.03
C MET A 463 -28.97 16.24 12.43
N LEU A 464 -28.20 17.31 12.52
CA LEU A 464 -28.42 18.56 11.81
C LEU A 464 -27.69 18.51 10.47
N ARG A 465 -28.31 19.04 9.41
CA ARG A 465 -27.70 19.24 8.10
C ARG A 465 -27.75 20.72 7.77
N LEU A 466 -26.57 21.29 7.57
CA LEU A 466 -26.36 22.62 7.01
C LEU A 466 -25.93 22.45 5.55
N THR A 467 -26.62 23.12 4.65
CA THR A 467 -26.30 23.18 3.22
C THR A 467 -26.09 24.61 2.80
N ILE A 468 -24.98 24.87 2.12
CA ILE A 468 -24.65 26.18 1.53
C ILE A 468 -24.40 25.93 0.06
N SER A 469 -25.15 26.59 -0.82
CA SER A 469 -24.96 26.49 -2.27
C SER A 469 -24.89 27.84 -2.94
N ASP A 470 -24.23 27.88 -4.10
CA ASP A 470 -24.13 29.05 -4.95
C ASP A 470 -24.37 28.70 -6.42
N ASN A 471 -24.61 29.71 -7.26
CA ASN A 471 -24.79 29.55 -8.70
C ASN A 471 -23.58 30.02 -9.54
N GLY A 472 -22.41 30.13 -8.92
CA GLY A 472 -21.19 30.67 -9.50
C GLY A 472 -20.29 29.58 -10.12
N ARG A 473 -18.98 29.71 -9.91
CA ARG A 473 -17.97 28.74 -10.35
C ARG A 473 -17.74 27.70 -9.25
N GLY A 474 -17.89 26.43 -9.61
CA GLY A 474 -17.57 25.29 -8.73
C GLY A 474 -16.06 25.04 -8.60
N LEU A 475 -15.69 24.01 -7.84
CA LEU A 475 -14.30 23.57 -7.64
C LEU A 475 -13.80 22.69 -8.82
N PRO A 476 -12.49 22.55 -9.05
CA PRO A 476 -11.94 21.62 -10.06
C PRO A 476 -12.36 20.15 -9.81
N GLU A 477 -12.50 19.30 -10.84
CA GLU A 477 -13.02 17.92 -10.70
C GLU A 477 -12.14 16.97 -9.86
N LYS A 478 -10.85 17.29 -9.67
CA LYS A 478 -9.95 16.61 -8.74
C LYS A 478 -9.24 17.68 -7.92
N PHE A 479 -9.60 17.80 -6.65
CA PHE A 479 -8.87 18.64 -5.69
C PHE A 479 -8.57 17.83 -4.44
N ASP A 480 -7.35 17.96 -3.93
CA ASP A 480 -7.00 17.54 -2.58
C ASP A 480 -7.15 18.75 -1.65
N LEU A 481 -7.80 18.56 -0.50
CA LEU A 481 -7.89 19.57 0.55
C LEU A 481 -6.50 20.02 1.03
N ALA A 482 -5.50 19.13 0.95
CA ALA A 482 -4.10 19.45 1.25
C ALA A 482 -3.44 20.37 0.21
N GLU A 483 -3.76 20.21 -1.08
CA GLU A 483 -3.23 21.07 -2.17
C GLU A 483 -3.90 22.47 -2.19
N LEU A 484 -5.17 22.56 -1.79
CA LEU A 484 -5.88 23.84 -1.65
C LEU A 484 -5.29 24.72 -0.53
N SER A 485 -4.64 24.12 0.48
CA SER A 485 -3.91 24.86 1.52
C SER A 485 -2.66 25.57 0.98
N GLN A 486 -2.02 25.04 -0.07
CA GLN A 486 -0.81 25.64 -0.67
C GLN A 486 -1.16 26.80 -1.63
N SER A 487 -2.40 26.84 -2.13
CA SER A 487 -2.91 27.88 -3.05
C SER A 487 -3.64 29.04 -2.35
N GLY A 488 -3.62 29.08 -1.01
CA GLY A 488 -4.15 30.20 -0.22
C GLY A 488 -5.64 30.12 0.11
N HIS A 489 -6.31 28.97 -0.10
CA HIS A 489 -7.72 28.77 0.23
C HIS A 489 -7.95 28.31 1.68
N PHE A 490 -7.48 29.11 2.65
CA PHE A 490 -7.56 28.79 4.09
C PHE A 490 -8.99 28.67 4.65
N GLY A 491 -10.00 29.23 3.96
CA GLY A 491 -11.39 29.24 4.43
C GLY A 491 -12.07 27.86 4.44
N LEU A 492 -11.82 27.04 3.42
CA LEU A 492 -12.39 25.69 3.34
C LEU A 492 -11.76 24.72 4.35
N LEU A 493 -10.47 24.90 4.64
CA LEU A 493 -9.75 24.18 5.68
C LEU A 493 -10.33 24.51 7.07
N GLY A 494 -10.57 25.79 7.36
CA GLY A 494 -11.18 26.22 8.62
C GLY A 494 -12.61 25.70 8.82
N ILE A 495 -13.38 25.52 7.74
CA ILE A 495 -14.70 24.85 7.80
C ILE A 495 -14.52 23.36 8.15
N SER A 496 -13.59 22.66 7.48
CA SER A 496 -13.30 21.25 7.71
C SER A 496 -12.85 20.97 9.15
N GLU A 497 -11.95 21.79 9.69
CA GLU A 497 -11.48 21.68 11.08
C GLU A 497 -12.62 21.84 12.08
N ARG A 498 -13.50 22.84 11.91
CA ARG A 498 -14.65 23.06 12.79
C ARG A 498 -15.66 21.92 12.74
N VAL A 499 -15.93 21.37 11.56
CA VAL A 499 -16.85 20.23 11.40
C VAL A 499 -16.29 18.98 12.08
N ALA A 500 -14.99 18.73 11.94
CA ALA A 500 -14.31 17.62 12.62
C ALA A 500 -14.37 17.75 14.16
N LEU A 501 -14.22 18.96 14.69
CA LEU A 501 -14.33 19.22 16.14
C LEU A 501 -15.72 18.95 16.72
N LEU A 502 -16.76 19.13 15.91
CA LEU A 502 -18.13 18.81 16.31
C LEU A 502 -18.49 17.33 16.08
N GLY A 503 -17.55 16.51 15.59
CA GLY A 503 -17.82 15.11 15.21
C GLY A 503 -18.73 14.98 13.99
N GLY A 504 -18.77 16.01 13.14
CA GLY A 504 -19.59 16.06 11.94
C GLY A 504 -18.92 15.51 10.69
N ARG A 505 -19.65 15.49 9.58
CA ARG A 505 -19.16 15.12 8.24
C ARG A 505 -19.31 16.28 7.28
N LEU A 506 -18.32 16.44 6.40
CA LEU A 506 -18.26 17.48 5.39
C LEU A 506 -18.26 16.85 3.99
N ASN A 507 -19.03 17.40 3.07
CA ASN A 507 -19.03 16.99 1.67
C ASN A 507 -19.15 18.19 0.74
N PHE A 508 -18.44 18.13 -0.38
CA PHE A 508 -18.42 19.14 -1.44
C PHE A 508 -18.91 18.51 -2.74
N ARG A 509 -19.83 19.18 -3.43
CA ARG A 509 -20.33 18.71 -4.72
C ARG A 509 -20.54 19.87 -5.67
N ASN A 510 -19.98 19.81 -6.87
CA ASN A 510 -20.32 20.78 -7.92
C ASN A 510 -21.74 20.52 -8.43
N GLU A 511 -22.52 21.59 -8.58
CA GLU A 511 -23.87 21.49 -9.13
C GLU A 511 -23.84 21.49 -10.66
N LYS A 512 -24.75 20.70 -11.28
CA LYS A 512 -24.82 20.56 -12.74
C LYS A 512 -25.17 21.88 -13.47
N ALA A 513 -25.75 22.84 -12.76
CA ALA A 513 -26.13 24.15 -13.28
C ALA A 513 -25.02 25.21 -13.13
N GLY A 514 -23.86 24.85 -12.56
CA GLY A 514 -22.80 25.79 -12.14
C GLY A 514 -22.90 26.10 -10.64
N GLY A 515 -21.75 26.13 -9.95
CA GLY A 515 -21.62 26.45 -8.53
C GLY A 515 -21.23 25.27 -7.64
N LEU A 516 -21.08 25.52 -6.34
CA LEU A 516 -20.66 24.55 -5.33
C LEU A 516 -21.78 24.33 -4.31
N LEU A 517 -22.08 23.06 -4.00
CA LEU A 517 -22.90 22.65 -2.87
C LEU A 517 -22.00 22.12 -1.75
N LEU A 518 -21.96 22.84 -0.65
CA LEU A 518 -21.36 22.46 0.61
C LEU A 518 -22.41 21.82 1.52
N THR A 519 -22.20 20.57 1.91
CA THR A 519 -23.08 19.86 2.86
C THR A 519 -22.30 19.51 4.12
N VAL A 520 -22.83 19.93 5.26
CA VAL A 520 -22.25 19.74 6.59
C VAL A 520 -23.29 19.01 7.45
N GLU A 521 -22.92 17.86 8.01
CA GLU A 521 -23.77 17.09 8.90
C GLU A 521 -23.19 17.05 10.32
N ILE A 522 -23.93 17.54 11.33
CA ILE A 522 -23.45 17.68 12.71
C ILE A 522 -24.37 16.89 13.66
N PRO A 523 -23.82 16.13 14.63
CA PRO A 523 -24.62 15.44 15.65
C PRO A 523 -25.41 16.43 16.54
N HIS A 524 -26.69 16.14 16.77
CA HIS A 524 -27.55 16.95 17.64
C HIS A 524 -27.48 16.44 19.10
N PRO A 525 -27.24 17.30 20.12
CA PRO A 525 -26.99 16.87 21.50
C PRO A 525 -28.21 16.33 22.27
N ARG A 526 -29.45 16.43 21.75
CA ARG A 526 -30.62 15.80 22.39
C ARG A 526 -30.69 14.29 22.11
N ALA A 527 -29.96 13.52 22.92
CA ALA A 527 -30.23 12.12 23.18
C ALA A 527 -30.13 11.86 24.69
N VAL A 528 -31.18 12.23 25.43
CA VAL A 528 -31.52 11.52 26.67
C VAL A 528 -32.81 10.76 26.36
N PRO A 529 -32.85 9.42 26.49
CA PRO A 529 -34.12 8.72 26.43
C PRO A 529 -34.96 9.18 27.62
N THR A 530 -36.15 9.70 27.35
CA THR A 530 -37.19 9.80 28.38
C THR A 530 -37.49 8.38 28.86
N THR A 531 -37.04 8.06 30.07
CA THR A 531 -37.57 6.96 30.88
C THR A 531 -39.04 7.20 31.19
#